data_AF-A0A1F6AP13-F1
#
_entry.id   AF-A0A1F6AP13-F1
#
_cell.length_a   1.000
_cell.length_b   1.000
_cell.length_c   1.000
_cell.angle_alpha   90.00
_cell.angle_beta   90.00
_cell.angle_gamma   90.00
#
_symmetry.space_group_name_H-M   'P 1'
#
loop_
_entity.id
_entity.type
_entity.pdbx_description
1 polymer ?
#
loop_
_entity_poly.entity_id
_entity_poly.type
_entity_poly.pdbx_seq_one_letter_code
_entity_poly.pdbx_strand_id
1 'polypeptide(L)'
;MSINKKHKKVTKVKKYIRSLITTKKVTVNLFQYGEFNNTEFNDQLACCYCGYLDCPSISQCCGSDKKLKKNFETISGVLDKLKYIHAYQFEWKDPSRSKNPFQKKQIGVVAQEVEKIFPELVTLSNNRKYKMVNYLMFSAILIQAVNELKILNEKLIKRVYLLESRILKQTP
;
A
#
# COMPACT_ATOMS: atom_id res chain seq x y z
N MET A 1 -32.47 9.21 -42.70
CA MET A 1 -31.01 9.51 -42.71
C MET A 1 -30.36 9.76 -41.34
N SER A 2 -31.13 10.07 -40.27
CA SER A 2 -30.57 10.48 -38.95
C SER A 2 -30.15 9.32 -38.02
N ILE A 3 -30.77 8.15 -38.16
CA ILE A 3 -30.54 6.96 -37.31
C ILE A 3 -29.12 6.39 -37.49
N ASN A 4 -28.60 6.42 -38.73
CA ASN A 4 -27.29 5.85 -39.08
C ASN A 4 -26.11 6.66 -38.48
N LYS A 5 -26.29 7.97 -38.24
CA LYS A 5 -25.30 8.82 -37.56
C LYS A 5 -25.26 8.56 -36.05
N LYS A 6 -26.42 8.38 -35.41
CA LYS A 6 -26.50 8.02 -33.98
C LYS A 6 -25.88 6.65 -33.71
N HIS A 7 -26.20 5.65 -34.53
CA HIS A 7 -25.65 4.30 -34.41
C HIS A 7 -24.12 4.28 -34.56
N LYS A 8 -23.55 4.95 -35.57
CA LYS A 8 -22.09 5.06 -35.74
C LYS A 8 -21.40 5.75 -34.55
N LYS A 9 -22.03 6.76 -33.95
CA LYS A 9 -21.48 7.49 -32.80
C LYS A 9 -21.42 6.58 -31.56
N VAL A 10 -22.47 5.79 -31.33
CA VAL A 10 -22.53 4.78 -30.26
C VAL A 10 -21.45 3.70 -30.44
N THR A 11 -21.25 3.19 -31.65
CA THR A 11 -20.25 2.16 -31.93
C THR A 11 -18.81 2.67 -31.74
N LYS A 12 -18.55 3.92 -32.10
CA LYS A 12 -17.23 4.56 -31.90
C LYS A 12 -16.92 4.76 -30.41
N VAL A 13 -17.92 5.15 -29.62
CA VAL A 13 -17.82 5.26 -28.16
C VAL A 13 -17.57 3.89 -27.52
N LYS A 14 -18.29 2.83 -27.94
CA LYS A 14 -18.04 1.45 -27.47
C LYS A 14 -16.60 0.98 -27.71
N LYS A 15 -16.05 1.27 -28.90
CA LYS A 15 -14.66 0.89 -29.26
C LYS A 15 -13.64 1.64 -28.41
N TYR A 16 -13.84 2.95 -28.22
CA TYR A 16 -12.97 3.80 -27.39
C TYR A 16 -13.01 3.39 -25.91
N ILE A 17 -14.19 3.12 -25.36
CA ILE A 17 -14.33 2.68 -23.96
C ILE A 17 -13.73 1.29 -23.73
N ARG A 18 -13.97 0.33 -24.64
CA ARG A 18 -13.30 -0.98 -24.58
C ARG A 18 -11.77 -0.82 -24.56
N SER A 19 -11.22 0.11 -25.36
CA SER A 19 -9.78 0.38 -25.33
C SER A 19 -9.31 1.04 -24.04
N LEU A 20 -10.13 1.85 -23.36
CA LEU A 20 -9.77 2.48 -22.07
C LEU A 20 -9.85 1.49 -20.90
N ILE A 21 -10.77 0.53 -20.93
CA ILE A 21 -10.93 -0.48 -19.86
C ILE A 21 -9.82 -1.54 -19.97
N THR A 22 -9.44 -1.96 -21.19
CA THR A 22 -8.37 -2.97 -21.37
C THR A 22 -6.97 -2.43 -21.08
N THR A 23 -6.76 -1.11 -21.15
CA THR A 23 -5.43 -0.50 -21.01
C THR A 23 -5.01 -0.20 -19.57
N LYS A 24 -5.93 -0.22 -18.60
CA LYS A 24 -5.58 0.08 -17.20
C LYS A 24 -5.32 -1.18 -16.38
N LYS A 25 -4.25 -1.91 -16.70
CA LYS A 25 -3.59 -2.78 -15.71
C LYS A 25 -2.70 -1.91 -14.84
N VAL A 26 -3.13 -1.64 -13.61
CA VAL A 26 -2.27 -1.04 -12.59
C VAL A 26 -1.64 -2.19 -11.82
N THR A 27 -0.36 -2.43 -12.07
CA THR A 27 0.45 -3.36 -11.27
C THR A 27 1.16 -2.54 -10.20
N VAL A 28 0.81 -2.75 -8.93
CA VAL A 28 1.54 -2.17 -7.80
C VAL A 28 2.53 -3.22 -7.33
N ASN A 29 3.81 -2.98 -7.61
CA ASN A 29 4.89 -3.77 -7.04
C ASN A 29 5.44 -3.02 -5.83
N LEU A 30 5.17 -3.54 -4.63
CA LEU A 30 5.78 -3.05 -3.39
C LEU A 30 7.07 -3.82 -3.16
N PHE A 31 8.20 -3.20 -3.48
CA PHE A 31 9.52 -3.71 -3.14
C PHE A 31 10.15 -2.78 -2.12
N GLN A 32 10.49 -3.32 -0.95
CA GLN A 32 11.40 -2.67 -0.03
C GLN A 32 12.77 -3.30 -0.23
N TYR A 33 13.75 -2.48 -0.61
CA TYR A 33 15.14 -2.89 -0.75
C TYR A 33 15.99 -2.13 0.28
N GLY A 34 16.94 -2.81 0.89
CA GLY A 34 17.97 -2.22 1.74
C GLY A 34 19.35 -2.57 1.18
N GLU A 35 20.21 -1.56 1.01
CA GLU A 35 21.62 -1.76 0.67
C GLU A 35 22.41 -2.06 1.95
N PHE A 36 23.20 -3.14 1.92
CA PHE A 36 24.13 -3.51 2.98
C PHE A 36 25.53 -3.67 2.39
N ASN A 37 26.47 -2.85 2.87
CA ASN A 37 27.89 -2.90 2.47
C ASN A 37 28.72 -3.65 3.52
N ASN A 38 28.36 -4.89 3.85
CA ASN A 38 29.15 -5.67 4.79
C ASN A 38 29.36 -7.09 4.23
N THR A 39 30.61 -7.49 4.06
CA THR A 39 31.09 -8.79 3.57
C THR A 39 30.84 -9.96 4.53
N GLU A 40 30.00 -9.80 5.56
CA GLU A 40 29.62 -10.88 6.47
C GLU A 40 28.13 -10.75 6.79
N PHE A 41 27.35 -11.70 6.28
CA PHE A 41 25.94 -11.88 6.56
C PHE A 41 25.81 -12.43 8.00
N ASN A 42 25.99 -11.58 9.01
CA ASN A 42 25.81 -11.98 10.40
C ASN A 42 24.30 -12.10 10.70
N ASP A 43 23.87 -13.20 11.34
CA ASP A 43 22.46 -13.51 11.67
C ASP A 43 21.73 -12.37 12.41
N GLN A 44 22.47 -11.50 13.11
CA GLN A 44 21.97 -10.27 13.73
C GLN A 44 21.43 -9.21 12.75
N LEU A 45 21.98 -9.12 11.53
CA LEU A 45 21.53 -8.17 10.50
C LEU A 45 20.23 -8.62 9.82
N ALA A 46 19.96 -9.92 9.77
CA ALA A 46 18.70 -10.47 9.27
C ALA A 46 17.51 -10.13 10.20
N CYS A 47 17.74 -9.93 11.51
CA CYS A 47 16.70 -9.57 12.49
C CYS A 47 16.05 -8.21 12.21
N CYS A 48 16.83 -7.25 11.71
CA CYS A 48 16.31 -5.91 11.40
C CYS A 48 15.25 -5.92 10.30
N TYR A 49 15.21 -6.94 9.44
CA TYR A 49 14.27 -7.04 8.32
C TYR A 49 12.93 -7.70 8.69
N CYS A 50 12.82 -8.28 9.89
CA CYS A 50 11.56 -8.75 10.47
C CYS A 50 10.96 -7.80 11.51
N GLY A 51 11.63 -6.70 11.83
CA GLY A 51 11.11 -5.65 12.71
C GLY A 51 11.32 -5.89 14.20
N TYR A 52 12.21 -6.83 14.57
CA TYR A 52 12.59 -7.11 15.95
C TYR A 52 14.11 -6.96 16.13
N LEU A 53 14.52 -6.37 17.25
CA LEU A 53 15.93 -6.05 17.53
C LEU A 53 16.73 -7.26 18.05
N ASP A 54 16.07 -8.29 18.57
CA ASP A 54 16.69 -9.51 19.08
C ASP A 54 16.03 -10.74 18.45
N CYS A 55 16.73 -11.41 17.53
CA CYS A 55 16.31 -12.70 17.02
C CYS A 55 17.40 -13.77 17.20
N PRO A 56 17.09 -14.91 17.83
CA PRO A 56 18.04 -16.02 17.93
C PRO A 56 18.12 -16.88 16.65
N SER A 57 17.16 -16.80 15.71
CA SER A 57 17.23 -17.51 14.43
C SER A 57 16.27 -16.96 13.35
N ILE A 58 16.71 -16.94 12.07
CA ILE A 58 15.92 -16.42 10.94
C ILE A 58 14.55 -17.09 10.80
N SER A 59 14.44 -18.39 11.08
CA SER A 59 13.18 -19.13 11.04
C SER A 59 12.17 -18.70 12.10
N GLN A 60 12.64 -18.21 13.26
CA GLN A 60 11.77 -17.68 14.31
C GLN A 60 11.27 -16.27 14.01
N CYS A 61 12.09 -15.38 13.45
CA CYS A 61 11.68 -13.97 13.29
C CYS A 61 11.11 -13.62 11.91
N CYS A 62 11.46 -14.36 10.86
CA CYS A 62 10.91 -14.15 9.51
C CYS A 62 9.86 -15.21 9.11
N GLY A 63 9.48 -16.12 10.01
CA GLY A 63 8.53 -17.19 9.75
C GLY A 63 7.11 -16.67 9.45
N SER A 64 6.62 -16.86 8.23
CA SER A 64 5.26 -16.47 7.82
C SER A 64 4.34 -17.64 7.44
N ASP A 65 4.72 -18.87 7.76
CA ASP A 65 3.94 -20.07 7.47
C ASP A 65 2.58 -20.04 8.21
N LYS A 66 1.51 -20.49 7.54
CA LYS A 66 0.16 -20.58 8.11
C LYS A 66 0.12 -21.43 9.38
N LYS A 67 0.96 -22.47 9.49
CA LYS A 67 1.05 -23.36 10.67
C LYS A 67 1.58 -22.66 11.92
N LEU A 68 2.28 -21.53 11.76
CA LEU A 68 2.83 -20.74 12.86
C LEU A 68 1.86 -19.64 13.34
N LYS A 69 0.71 -19.49 12.70
CA LYS A 69 -0.26 -18.40 12.96
C LYS A 69 -1.65 -18.98 13.25
N LYS A 70 -2.43 -18.30 14.06
CA LYS A 70 -3.82 -18.66 14.41
C LYS A 70 -4.70 -17.41 14.42
N ASN A 71 -6.02 -17.61 14.45
CA ASN A 71 -7.03 -16.54 14.54
C ASN A 71 -6.89 -15.50 13.40
N PHE A 72 -6.91 -15.97 12.15
CA PHE A 72 -6.81 -15.09 11.00
C PHE A 72 -8.07 -14.24 10.85
N GLU A 73 -7.89 -12.93 10.93
CA GLU A 73 -8.91 -11.94 10.63
C GLU A 73 -8.40 -11.00 9.54
N THR A 74 -9.25 -10.72 8.55
CA THR A 74 -8.90 -9.78 7.50
C THR A 74 -9.12 -8.36 8.02
N ILE A 75 -8.10 -7.53 7.95
CA ILE A 75 -8.21 -6.11 8.28
C ILE A 75 -9.07 -5.44 7.20
N SER A 76 -10.12 -4.74 7.62
CA SER A 76 -11.06 -4.06 6.71
C SER A 76 -11.17 -2.57 7.00
N GLY A 77 -11.66 -1.82 6.01
CA GLY A 77 -11.78 -0.36 6.08
C GLY A 77 -10.41 0.33 6.08
N VAL A 78 -9.39 -0.32 5.51
CA VAL A 78 -8.02 0.20 5.51
C VAL A 78 -7.92 1.50 4.72
N LEU A 79 -8.57 1.60 3.56
CA LEU A 79 -8.55 2.83 2.76
C LEU A 79 -9.14 4.02 3.51
N ASP A 80 -10.26 3.82 4.21
CA ASP A 80 -10.91 4.86 5.00
C ASP A 80 -10.08 5.29 6.22
N LYS A 81 -9.26 4.37 6.75
CA LYS A 81 -8.32 4.63 7.84
C LYS A 81 -7.07 5.37 7.35
N LEU A 82 -6.51 4.96 6.21
CA LEU A 82 -5.28 5.53 5.65
C LEU A 82 -5.44 7.01 5.26
N LYS A 83 -6.65 7.49 5.00
CA LYS A 83 -6.89 8.93 4.71
C LYS A 83 -6.47 9.88 5.84
N TYR A 84 -6.27 9.36 7.06
CA TYR A 84 -5.83 10.15 8.21
C TYR A 84 -4.31 10.08 8.46
N ILE A 85 -3.58 9.31 7.66
CA ILE A 85 -2.12 9.16 7.75
C ILE A 85 -1.51 9.78 6.50
N HIS A 86 -0.56 10.69 6.68
CA HIS A 86 0.06 11.42 5.58
C HIS A 86 1.54 11.06 5.42
N ALA A 87 1.99 11.11 4.16
CA ALA A 87 3.41 11.07 3.84
C ALA A 87 3.97 12.50 3.89
N TYR A 88 5.06 12.66 4.62
CA TYR A 88 5.75 13.93 4.80
C TYR A 88 7.16 13.85 4.25
N GLN A 89 7.60 14.94 3.63
CA GLN A 89 9.02 15.20 3.45
C GLN A 89 9.53 15.98 4.66
N PHE A 90 10.59 15.51 5.31
CA PHE A 90 11.09 16.12 6.55
C PHE A 90 12.62 16.11 6.61
N GLU A 91 13.15 16.94 7.50
CA GLU A 91 14.56 16.96 7.89
C GLU A 91 14.66 16.63 9.38
N TRP A 92 15.67 15.85 9.76
CA TRP A 92 15.89 15.57 11.18
C TRP A 92 16.37 16.84 11.89
N LYS A 93 15.80 17.12 13.08
CA LYS A 93 16.29 18.21 13.94
C LYS A 93 17.77 18.00 14.33
N ASP A 94 18.16 16.75 14.50
CA ASP A 94 19.54 16.32 14.71
C ASP A 94 20.02 15.63 13.44
N PRO A 95 20.90 16.27 12.64
CA PRO A 95 21.38 15.71 11.38
C PRO A 95 22.05 14.34 11.50
N SER A 96 22.59 13.99 12.68
CA SER A 96 23.24 12.70 12.93
C SER A 96 22.27 11.51 12.86
N ARG A 97 20.96 11.78 12.92
CA ARG A 97 19.90 10.76 12.75
C ARG A 97 19.70 10.37 11.29
N SER A 98 20.23 11.15 10.34
CA SER A 98 20.16 10.77 8.94
C SER A 98 21.14 9.64 8.65
N LYS A 99 20.61 8.48 8.21
CA LYS A 99 21.45 7.36 7.73
C LYS A 99 22.13 7.65 6.38
N ASN A 100 21.67 8.68 5.66
CA ASN A 100 22.29 9.13 4.42
C ASN A 100 22.77 10.58 4.61
N PRO A 101 24.09 10.81 4.77
CA PRO A 101 24.63 12.16 4.98
C PRO A 101 24.47 13.06 3.75
N PHE A 102 24.24 12.48 2.56
CA PHE A 102 24.03 13.22 1.31
C PHE A 102 22.55 13.56 1.06
N GLN A 103 21.62 13.00 1.85
CA GLN A 103 20.19 13.23 1.70
C GLN A 103 19.64 14.00 2.90
N LYS A 104 19.57 15.33 2.78
CA LYS A 104 19.03 16.22 3.83
C LYS A 104 17.55 15.98 4.10
N LYS A 105 16.75 15.79 3.03
CA LYS A 105 15.31 15.57 3.12
C LYS A 105 14.97 14.09 2.97
N GLN A 106 14.27 13.56 3.95
CA GLN A 106 13.75 12.19 3.97
C GLN A 106 12.22 12.19 3.77
N ILE A 107 11.67 11.05 3.39
CA ILE A 107 10.22 10.85 3.25
C ILE A 107 9.79 9.79 4.27
N GLY A 108 8.68 10.05 4.98
CA GLY A 108 8.14 9.10 5.95
C GLY A 108 6.80 9.55 6.49
N VAL A 109 6.38 8.94 7.59
CA VAL A 109 5.11 9.23 8.28
C VAL A 109 5.35 9.73 9.70
N VAL A 110 4.36 10.40 10.28
CA VAL A 110 4.38 10.81 11.68
C VAL A 110 3.83 9.68 12.55
N ALA A 111 4.64 9.17 13.48
CA ALA A 111 4.27 8.02 14.31
C ALA A 111 2.97 8.25 15.11
N GLN A 112 2.68 9.49 15.51
CA GLN A 112 1.47 9.86 16.25
C GLN A 112 0.20 9.80 15.39
N GLU A 113 0.29 10.01 14.07
CA GLU A 113 -0.85 9.79 13.17
C GLU A 113 -1.11 8.30 13.01
N VAL A 114 -0.04 7.52 12.81
CA VAL A 114 -0.11 6.07 12.68
C VAL A 114 -0.70 5.44 13.94
N GLU A 115 -0.22 5.82 15.12
CA GLU A 115 -0.65 5.24 16.40
C GLU A 115 -2.16 5.40 16.65
N LYS A 116 -2.76 6.53 16.23
CA LYS A 116 -4.20 6.76 16.39
C LYS A 116 -5.06 5.80 15.59
N ILE A 117 -4.52 5.26 14.50
CA ILE A 117 -5.27 4.45 13.53
C ILE A 117 -4.87 2.97 13.60
N PHE A 118 -3.57 2.70 13.74
CA PHE A 118 -2.93 1.39 13.82
C PHE A 118 -1.89 1.40 14.96
N PRO A 119 -2.32 1.40 16.23
CA PRO A 119 -1.41 1.43 17.38
C PRO A 119 -0.42 0.27 17.38
N GLU A 120 -0.79 -0.88 16.82
CA GLU A 120 0.06 -2.08 16.68
C GLU A 120 1.29 -1.86 15.79
N LEU A 121 1.32 -0.82 14.96
CA LEU A 121 2.47 -0.46 14.13
C LEU A 121 3.45 0.46 14.85
N VAL A 122 3.14 0.90 16.07
CA VAL A 122 3.96 1.89 16.78
C VAL A 122 4.52 1.28 18.05
N THR A 123 5.83 1.37 18.19
CA THR A 123 6.55 0.97 19.39
C THR A 123 7.22 2.18 20.02
N LEU A 124 7.62 2.03 21.28
CA LEU A 124 8.42 3.03 21.98
C LEU A 124 9.89 2.67 21.87
N SER A 125 10.75 3.69 21.77
CA SER A 125 12.20 3.51 21.92
C SER A 125 12.55 2.91 23.28
N ASN A 126 13.76 2.35 23.43
CA ASN A 126 14.18 1.68 24.67
C ASN A 126 14.03 2.57 25.93
N ASN A 127 14.28 3.87 25.81
CA ASN A 127 14.09 4.86 26.88
C ASN A 127 12.68 5.47 26.93
N ARG A 128 11.73 4.92 26.18
CA ARG A 128 10.32 5.34 26.03
C ARG A 128 10.10 6.80 25.61
N LYS A 129 11.15 7.49 25.15
CA LYS A 129 11.11 8.91 24.81
C LYS A 129 10.55 9.20 23.42
N TYR A 130 10.74 8.27 22.48
CA TYR A 130 10.36 8.46 21.09
C TYR A 130 9.49 7.31 20.60
N LYS A 131 8.53 7.65 19.74
CA LYS A 131 7.70 6.68 19.02
C LYS A 131 8.40 6.26 17.74
N MET A 132 8.36 4.97 17.44
CA MET A 132 8.98 4.34 16.27
C MET A 132 7.90 3.60 15.49
N VAL A 133 7.95 3.68 14.16
CA VAL A 133 6.99 2.99 13.28
C VAL A 133 7.61 1.71 12.75
N ASN A 134 6.87 0.61 12.85
CA ASN A 134 7.20 -0.66 12.21
C ASN A 134 6.81 -0.62 10.73
N TYR A 135 7.71 -0.10 9.90
CA TYR A 135 7.52 0.01 8.45
C TYR A 135 7.33 -1.35 7.74
N LEU A 136 7.81 -2.45 8.34
CA LEU A 136 7.65 -3.79 7.78
C LEU A 136 6.21 -4.27 7.93
N MET A 137 5.61 -4.12 9.11
CA MET A 137 4.18 -4.41 9.31
C MET A 137 3.29 -3.45 8.52
N PHE A 138 3.74 -2.21 8.29
CA PHE A 138 3.04 -1.24 7.46
C PHE A 138 2.80 -1.76 6.03
N SER A 139 3.71 -2.58 5.48
CA SER A 139 3.54 -3.17 4.15
C SER A 139 2.30 -4.07 4.03
N ALA A 140 1.95 -4.82 5.09
CA ALA A 140 0.75 -5.66 5.10
C ALA A 140 -0.54 -4.82 5.05
N ILE A 141 -0.55 -3.66 5.72
CA ILE A 141 -1.64 -2.68 5.64
C ILE A 141 -1.76 -2.14 4.21
N LEU A 142 -0.64 -1.80 3.57
CA LEU A 142 -0.65 -1.31 2.19
C LEU A 142 -1.15 -2.36 1.19
N ILE A 143 -0.78 -3.64 1.36
CA ILE A 143 -1.31 -4.74 0.55
C ILE A 143 -2.84 -4.79 0.66
N GLN A 144 -3.36 -4.72 1.89
CA GLN A 144 -4.80 -4.74 2.10
C GLN A 144 -5.51 -3.51 1.51
N ALA A 145 -4.90 -2.33 1.61
CA ALA A 145 -5.42 -1.11 0.98
C ALA A 145 -5.53 -1.26 -0.56
N VAL A 146 -4.52 -1.85 -1.20
CA VAL A 146 -4.52 -2.13 -2.64
C VAL A 146 -5.61 -3.14 -3.00
N ASN A 147 -5.82 -4.17 -2.20
CA ASN A 147 -6.90 -5.14 -2.39
C ASN A 147 -8.28 -4.48 -2.30
N GLU A 148 -8.52 -3.66 -1.27
CA GLU A 148 -9.77 -2.90 -1.14
C GLU A 148 -9.98 -1.97 -2.33
N LEU A 149 -8.92 -1.27 -2.77
CA LEU A 149 -8.98 -0.35 -3.90
C LEU A 149 -9.34 -1.09 -5.20
N LYS A 150 -8.76 -2.26 -5.43
CA LYS A 150 -9.08 -3.11 -6.56
C LYS A 150 -10.56 -3.51 -6.56
N ILE A 151 -11.08 -3.95 -5.42
CA ILE A 151 -12.50 -4.32 -5.28
C ILE A 151 -13.42 -3.13 -5.59
N LEU A 152 -13.12 -1.95 -5.06
CA LEU A 152 -13.89 -0.73 -5.34
C LEU A 152 -13.84 -0.37 -6.83
N ASN A 153 -12.67 -0.46 -7.45
CA ASN A 153 -12.50 -0.19 -8.88
C ASN A 153 -13.34 -1.16 -9.75
N GLU A 154 -13.29 -2.46 -9.45
CA GLU A 154 -14.12 -3.46 -10.14
C GLU A 154 -15.63 -3.17 -9.97
N LYS A 155 -16.06 -2.74 -8.79
CA LYS A 155 -17.46 -2.32 -8.55
C LYS A 155 -17.83 -1.09 -9.37
N LEU A 156 -16.96 -0.08 -9.44
CA LEU A 156 -17.18 1.14 -10.22
C LEU A 156 -17.26 0.82 -11.72
N ILE A 157 -16.36 -0.01 -12.25
CA ILE A 157 -16.37 -0.46 -13.64
C ILE A 157 -17.70 -1.17 -13.97
N LYS A 158 -18.16 -2.08 -13.10
CA LYS A 158 -19.45 -2.75 -13.28
C LYS A 158 -20.62 -1.76 -13.30
N ARG A 159 -20.62 -0.77 -12.38
CA ARG A 159 -21.67 0.25 -12.31
C ARG A 159 -21.71 1.10 -13.59
N VAL A 160 -20.54 1.53 -14.08
CA VAL A 160 -20.42 2.28 -15.34
C VAL A 160 -21.00 1.46 -16.49
N TYR A 161 -20.61 0.19 -16.62
CA TYR A 161 -21.13 -0.70 -17.67
C TYR A 161 -22.67 -0.86 -17.63
N LEU A 162 -23.25 -1.00 -16.43
CA LEU A 162 -24.70 -1.13 -16.26
C LEU A 162 -25.45 0.16 -16.62
N LEU A 163 -24.94 1.32 -16.18
CA LEU A 163 -25.53 2.62 -16.49
C LEU A 163 -25.48 2.91 -17.98
N GLU A 164 -24.35 2.63 -18.64
CA GLU A 164 -24.21 2.76 -20.09
C GLU A 164 -25.17 1.85 -20.84
N SER A 165 -25.34 0.61 -20.38
CA SER A 165 -26.31 -0.34 -20.97
C SER A 165 -27.75 0.16 -20.87
N ARG A 166 -28.10 0.87 -19.78
CA ARG A 166 -29.43 1.49 -19.62
C ARG A 166 -29.64 2.64 -20.59
N ILE A 167 -28.64 3.53 -20.74
CA ILE A 167 -28.70 4.66 -21.67
C ILE A 167 -28.92 4.16 -23.11
N LEU A 168 -28.21 3.09 -23.50
CA LEU A 168 -28.34 2.50 -24.85
C LEU A 168 -29.71 1.88 -25.14
N LYS A 169 -30.41 1.39 -24.12
CA LYS A 169 -31.78 0.86 -24.26
C LYS A 169 -32.83 1.97 -24.34
N GLN A 170 -32.53 3.16 -23.86
CA GLN A 170 -33.44 4.31 -23.82
C GLN A 170 -33.30 5.23 -25.04
N THR A 171 -32.25 5.07 -25.85
CA THR A 171 -32.09 5.81 -27.11
C THR A 171 -32.93 5.17 -28.23
N PRO A 172 -33.91 5.90 -28.81
CA PRO A 172 -34.67 5.44 -29.96
C PRO A 172 -33.84 5.39 -31.24
#